data_AF-A0ABC8SLK8-F1
#
_entry.id   AF-A0ABC8SLK8-F1
#
_cell.length_a   1.000
_cell.length_b   1.000
_cell.length_c   1.000
_cell.angle_alpha   90.00
_cell.angle_beta   90.00
_cell.angle_gamma   90.00
#
_symmetry.space_group_name_H-M   'P 1'
#
loop_
_entity.id
_entity.type
_entity.pdbx_description
1 polymer ?
#
loop_
_entity_poly.entity_id
_entity_poly.type
_entity_poly.pdbx_seq_one_letter_code
_entity_poly.pdbx_strand_id
1 'polypeptide(L)' 'EALVELLRALNDSSNRIKDWNDFLVSPCVSWSHVTCRNGNVISLSLASIGFSGTLSSSITKLKYLVS' A
#
# COMPACT_ATOMS: atom_id res chain seq x y z
N GLU A 1 5.04 -7.57 1.48
CA GLU A 1 4.75 -7.72 2.93
C GLU A 1 4.37 -6.40 3.62
N ALA A 2 5.26 -5.38 3.67
CA ALA A 2 5.00 -4.13 4.40
C ALA A 2 3.72 -3.37 3.96
N LEU A 3 3.44 -3.35 2.66
CA LEU A 3 2.24 -2.74 2.10
C LEU A 3 0.96 -3.53 2.45
N VAL A 4 1.02 -4.87 2.42
CA VAL A 4 -0.14 -5.70 2.82
C VAL A 4 -0.41 -5.54 4.33
N GLU A 5 0.63 -5.47 5.16
CA GLU A 5 0.49 -5.12 6.58
C GLU A 5 -0.15 -3.74 6.77
N LEU A 6 0.26 -2.75 5.97
CA LEU A 6 -0.31 -1.41 6.00
C LEU A 6 -1.81 -1.45 5.65
N LEU A 7 -2.18 -2.14 4.57
CA LEU A 7 -3.57 -2.29 4.14
C LEU A 7 -4.44 -2.96 5.20
N ARG A 8 -3.92 -4.00 5.87
CA ARG A 8 -4.63 -4.65 6.98
C ARG A 8 -4.88 -3.69 8.14
N ALA A 9 -3.89 -2.88 8.50
CA ALA A 9 -4.02 -1.91 9.59
C ALA A 9 -4.96 -0.74 9.25
N LEU A 10 -5.03 -0.35 7.97
CA LEU A 10 -6.00 0.63 7.47
C LEU A 10 -7.45 0.11 7.49
N ASN A 11 -7.66 -1.17 7.79
CA ASN A 11 -8.97 -1.79 7.92
C ASN A 11 -9.84 -1.58 6.67
N ASP A 12 -9.39 -2.10 5.53
CA ASP A 12 -10.15 -2.12 4.29
C ASP A 12 -11.31 -3.16 4.34
N SER A 13 -12.25 -2.95 5.25
CA SER A 13 -13.40 -3.84 5.44
C SER A 13 -14.34 -3.89 4.23
N SER A 14 -14.29 -2.85 3.38
CA SER A 14 -15.08 -2.76 2.14
C SER A 14 -14.36 -3.38 0.94
N ASN A 15 -13.17 -3.96 1.12
CA ASN A 15 -12.37 -4.59 0.07
C ASN A 15 -12.20 -3.70 -1.17
N ARG A 16 -11.84 -2.43 -0.92
CA ARG A 16 -11.64 -1.40 -1.95
C ARG A 16 -10.36 -1.65 -2.74
N ILE A 17 -9.30 -2.13 -2.09
CA ILE A 17 -8.02 -2.49 -2.69
C ILE A 17 -7.97 -4.01 -2.86
N LYS A 18 -8.04 -4.49 -4.10
CA LYS A 18 -8.15 -5.95 -4.39
C LYS A 18 -6.90 -6.56 -5.01
N ASP A 19 -6.02 -5.73 -5.52
CA ASP A 19 -4.87 -6.12 -6.35
C ASP A 19 -3.54 -6.13 -5.58
N TRP A 20 -3.54 -5.74 -4.30
CA TRP A 20 -2.38 -5.84 -3.43
C TRP A 20 -2.14 -7.29 -2.99
N ASN A 21 -1.46 -8.05 -3.85
CA ASN A 21 -1.14 -9.45 -3.62
C ASN A 21 0.35 -9.76 -3.86
N ASP A 22 1.09 -9.97 -2.78
CA ASP A 22 2.53 -10.25 -2.79
C ASP A 22 2.90 -11.57 -3.52
N PHE A 23 1.94 -12.50 -3.70
CA PHE A 23 2.20 -13.81 -4.31
C PHE A 23 2.05 -13.85 -5.84
N LEU A 24 1.42 -12.82 -6.44
CA LEU A 24 1.12 -12.81 -7.87
C LEU A 24 1.97 -11.82 -8.63
N VAL A 25 2.16 -10.61 -8.08
CA VAL A 25 2.69 -9.46 -8.81
C VAL A 25 3.39 -8.50 -7.85
N SER A 26 4.40 -7.80 -8.36
CA SER A 26 5.11 -6.80 -7.54
C SER A 26 4.31 -5.48 -7.44
N PRO A 27 4.45 -4.74 -6.32
CA PRO A 27 3.72 -3.48 -6.12
C PRO A 27 3.87 -2.47 -7.26
N CYS A 28 5.08 -2.35 -7.81
CA CYS A 28 5.38 -1.37 -8.84
C CYS A 28 4.87 -1.73 -10.23
N VAL A 29 4.47 -2.98 -10.47
CA VAL A 29 4.08 -3.46 -11.79
C VAL A 29 2.58 -3.35 -11.99
N SER A 30 1.77 -3.62 -10.97
CA SER A 30 0.32 -3.74 -11.17
C SER A 30 -0.55 -3.38 -9.97
N TRP A 31 0.02 -2.89 -8.86
CA TRP A 31 -0.82 -2.51 -7.72
C TRP A 31 -1.37 -1.09 -7.90
N SER A 32 -2.68 -0.97 -7.75
CA SER A 32 -3.39 0.29 -7.71
C SER A 32 -2.92 1.14 -6.53
N HIS A 33 -3.00 2.46 -6.71
CA HIS A 33 -2.65 3.45 -5.68
C HIS A 33 -1.17 3.42 -5.24
N VAL A 34 -0.29 2.72 -5.97
CA VAL A 34 1.15 2.69 -5.72
C VAL A 34 1.88 3.41 -6.85
N THR A 35 2.72 4.38 -6.51
CA THR A 35 3.64 5.02 -7.46
C THR A 35 5.06 4.60 -7.13
N CYS A 36 5.79 4.17 -8.16
CA CYS A 36 7.16 3.73 -8.03
C CYS A 36 8.15 4.52 -8.88
N ARG A 37 9.40 4.58 -8.40
CA ARG A 37 10.56 5.09 -9.12
C ARG A 37 11.72 4.13 -8.95
N ASN A 38 12.30 3.68 -10.07
CA ASN A 38 13.42 2.72 -10.09
C ASN A 38 13.15 1.46 -9.27
N GLY A 39 11.92 0.90 -9.34
CA GLY A 39 11.52 -0.30 -8.59
C GLY A 39 11.23 -0.07 -7.11
N ASN A 40 11.33 1.16 -6.62
CA ASN A 40 11.03 1.51 -5.24
C ASN A 40 9.70 2.25 -5.14
N VAL A 41 8.90 1.92 -4.13
CA VAL A 41 7.66 2.62 -3.81
C VAL A 41 8.00 4.00 -3.26
N ILE A 42 7.55 5.04 -3.96
CA ILE A 42 7.79 6.44 -3.58
C ILE A 42 6.53 7.17 -3.14
N SER A 43 5.34 6.69 -3.55
CA SER A 43 4.10 7.28 -3.09
C SER A 43 2.92 6.31 -3.02
N LEU A 44 2.02 6.56 -2.08
CA LEU A 44 0.75 5.84 -1.88
C LEU A 44 -0.45 6.79 -1.95
N SER A 45 -1.34 6.58 -2.91
CA SER A 45 -2.54 7.40 -3.12
C SER A 45 -3.76 6.79 -2.44
N LEU A 46 -3.74 6.76 -1.10
CA LEU A 46 -4.76 6.10 -0.26
C LEU A 46 -5.78 7.05 0.39
N ALA A 47 -5.68 8.35 0.10
CA ALA A 47 -6.58 9.36 0.63
C ALA A 47 -8.02 9.14 0.13
N SER A 48 -9.00 9.46 1.00
CA SER A 48 -10.44 9.43 0.67
C SER A 48 -11.00 8.09 0.19
N ILE A 49 -10.30 6.96 0.40
CA ILE A 49 -10.81 5.61 0.09
C ILE A 49 -11.87 5.14 1.11
N GLY A 50 -11.91 5.77 2.29
CA GLY A 50 -12.86 5.45 3.36
C GLY A 50 -12.35 4.41 4.35
N PHE A 51 -11.03 4.30 4.51
CA PHE A 51 -10.40 3.48 5.54
C PHE A 51 -10.78 3.98 6.95
N SER A 52 -11.00 3.04 7.85
CA SER A 52 -11.42 3.30 9.25
C SER A 52 -10.36 2.90 10.27
N GLY A 53 -9.27 2.29 9.80
CA GLY A 53 -8.18 1.81 10.64
C GLY A 53 -7.12 2.87 10.92
N THR A 54 -5.93 2.39 11.25
CA THR A 54 -4.81 3.21 11.67
C THR A 54 -3.61 3.03 10.75
N LEU A 55 -2.70 4.00 10.78
CA LEU A 55 -1.43 3.87 10.09
C LEU A 55 -0.50 2.90 10.85
N SER A 56 -0.14 1.78 10.22
CA SER A 56 0.79 0.80 10.79
C SER A 56 2.23 1.31 10.80
N SER A 57 3.02 0.90 11.78
CA SER A 57 4.48 1.08 11.79
C SER A 57 5.17 0.39 10.60
N SER A 58 4.49 -0.53 9.90
CA SER A 58 5.00 -1.15 8.67
C SER A 58 5.31 -0.13 7.57
N ILE A 59 4.71 1.07 7.61
CA ILE A 59 5.06 2.17 6.69
C ILE A 59 6.54 2.54 6.76
N THR A 60 7.19 2.38 7.92
CA THR A 60 8.62 2.67 8.10
C THR A 60 9.54 1.72 7.32
N LYS A 61 9.04 0.56 6.89
CA LYS A 61 9.77 -0.38 6.02
C LYS A 61 9.89 0.15 4.58
N LEU A 62 9.06 1.13 4.19
CA LEU A 62 9.07 1.75 2.86
C LEU A 62 10.11 2.89 2.80
N LYS A 63 11.39 2.52 2.71
CA LYS A 63 12.54 3.43 2.82
C LYS A 63 12.56 4.62 1.84
N TYR A 64 11.89 4.48 0.70
CA TYR A 64 11.85 5.48 -0.35
C TYR A 64 10.52 6.21 -0.44
N LEU A 65 9.58 5.92 0.47
CA LEU A 65 8.28 6.57 0.49
C LEU A 65 8.44 8.04 0.87
N VAL A 66 7.89 8.92 0.03
CA VAL A 66 7.93 10.37 0.20
C VAL A 66 6.54 10.96 0.42
N SER A 67 5.50 10.37 -0.19
CA SER A 67 4.13 10.91 -0.13
C SER A 67 3.02 9.87 -0.03
#